data_AF-A0A231PS03-F1
#
_entry.id   AF-A0A231PS03-F1
#
_cell.length_a   1.000
_cell.length_b   1.000
_cell.length_c   1.000
_cell.angle_alpha   90.00
_cell.angle_beta   90.00
_cell.angle_gamma   90.00
#
_symmetry.space_group_name_H-M   'P 1'
#
loop_
_entity.id
_entity.type
_entity.pdbx_description
1 polymer ?
#
loop_
_entity_poly.entity_id
_entity_poly.type
_entity_poly.pdbx_seq_one_letter_code
_entity_poly.pdbx_strand_id
1 'polypeptide(L)'
;MPSPLDSVADSREAARWTLASSGAVGALLLGGGPLLAVGKIDDWVHAAWAGGGLVVALLGVAWAVWQTSEVLVPPLTTPDVLTSPALRELREQFDAAPGYYFGALATDVEDLLRHRHLAMEISRRLATAGPAERVALERGLATARRNIARTDPYLRWLLATAHAWLVREKLRTARRHTLASALLVITGAVVFLGATAR
;
A
#
# COMPACT_ATOMS: atom_id res chain seq x y z
N MET A 1 0.52 14.46 19.05
CA MET A 1 -0.37 14.26 17.88
C MET A 1 -0.44 12.76 17.62
N PRO A 2 -1.60 12.22 17.23
CA PRO A 2 -1.72 10.80 16.87
C PRO A 2 -0.71 10.44 15.78
N SER A 3 -0.13 9.24 15.85
CA SER A 3 0.91 8.83 14.92
C SER A 3 0.26 8.44 13.59
N PRO A 4 0.76 8.90 12.43
CA PRO A 4 0.28 8.42 11.13
C PRO A 4 0.34 6.89 11.00
N LEU A 5 1.22 6.24 11.77
CA LEU A 5 1.38 4.79 11.80
C LEU A 5 0.20 4.06 12.43
N ASP A 6 -0.57 4.71 13.31
CA ASP A 6 -1.76 4.10 13.92
C ASP A 6 -2.79 3.76 12.84
N SER A 7 -2.95 4.65 11.85
CA SER A 7 -3.83 4.41 10.69
C SER A 7 -3.41 3.20 9.84
N VAL A 8 -2.11 2.86 9.85
CA VAL A 8 -1.57 1.70 9.13
C VAL A 8 -1.88 0.41 9.87
N ALA A 9 -1.86 0.44 11.21
CA ALA A 9 -2.25 -0.70 12.03
C ALA A 9 -3.73 -1.06 11.81
N ASP A 10 -4.62 -0.06 11.88
CA ASP A 10 -6.07 -0.23 11.62
C ASP A 10 -6.32 -0.77 10.21
N SER A 11 -5.58 -0.23 9.23
CA SER A 11 -5.63 -0.67 7.83
C SER A 11 -5.25 -2.14 7.65
N ARG A 12 -4.23 -2.62 8.38
CA ARG A 12 -3.80 -4.02 8.36
C ARG A 12 -4.80 -4.94 9.03
N GLU A 13 -5.38 -4.51 10.15
CA GLU A 13 -6.43 -5.28 10.82
C GLU A 13 -7.64 -5.48 9.90
N ALA A 14 -8.10 -4.41 9.24
CA ALA A 14 -9.18 -4.49 8.25
C ALA A 14 -8.85 -5.45 7.10
N ALA A 15 -7.60 -5.43 6.59
CA ALA A 15 -7.15 -6.35 5.54
C ALA A 15 -7.18 -7.81 6.01
N ARG A 16 -6.74 -8.11 7.24
CA ARG A 16 -6.79 -9.47 7.80
C ARG A 16 -8.22 -9.98 7.91
N TRP A 17 -9.15 -9.17 8.41
CA TRP A 17 -10.55 -9.55 8.49
C TRP A 17 -11.17 -9.79 7.12
N THR A 18 -10.86 -8.95 6.13
CA THR A 18 -11.33 -9.13 4.75
C THR A 18 -10.83 -10.44 4.15
N LEU A 19 -9.56 -10.80 4.40
CA LEU A 19 -8.97 -12.06 3.96
C LEU A 19 -9.65 -13.26 4.62
N ALA A 20 -9.87 -13.20 5.94
CA ALA A 20 -10.55 -14.25 6.69
C ALA A 20 -11.99 -14.48 6.19
N SER A 21 -12.76 -13.40 6.00
CA SER A 21 -14.12 -13.48 5.46
C SER A 21 -14.16 -14.03 4.04
N SER A 22 -13.25 -13.59 3.16
CA SER A 22 -13.17 -14.10 1.79
C SER A 22 -12.82 -15.59 1.75
N GLY A 23 -11.87 -16.01 2.60
CA GLY A 23 -11.51 -17.42 2.77
C GLY A 23 -12.68 -18.26 3.26
N ALA A 24 -13.46 -17.77 4.23
CA ALA A 24 -14.66 -18.44 4.72
C ALA A 24 -15.73 -18.62 3.62
N VAL A 25 -15.96 -17.59 2.81
CA VAL A 25 -16.87 -17.66 1.65
C VAL A 25 -16.39 -18.71 0.64
N GLY A 26 -15.10 -18.70 0.30
CA GLY A 26 -14.51 -19.71 -0.59
C GLY A 26 -14.67 -21.14 -0.06
N ALA A 27 -14.40 -21.35 1.23
CA ALA A 27 -14.59 -22.66 1.87
C ALA A 27 -16.05 -23.12 1.82
N LEU A 28 -17.00 -22.20 2.04
CA LEU A 28 -18.43 -22.51 1.97
C LEU A 28 -18.88 -22.82 0.54
N LEU A 29 -18.34 -22.13 -0.48
CA LEU A 29 -18.64 -22.44 -1.89
C LEU A 29 -18.12 -23.81 -2.30
N LEU A 30 -16.92 -24.20 -1.85
CA LEU A 30 -16.33 -25.50 -2.15
C LEU A 30 -17.02 -26.64 -1.39
N GLY A 31 -17.40 -26.41 -0.13
CA GLY A 31 -17.98 -27.44 0.74
C GLY A 31 -19.50 -27.56 0.65
N GLY A 32 -20.24 -26.46 0.53
CA GLY A 32 -21.71 -26.46 0.67
C GLY A 32 -22.46 -26.70 -0.63
N GLY A 33 -22.11 -25.98 -1.70
CA GLY A 33 -22.86 -26.00 -2.97
C GLY A 33 -22.80 -27.36 -3.68
N PRO A 34 -21.60 -27.87 -4.02
CA PRO A 34 -21.46 -29.13 -4.74
C PRO A 34 -22.11 -30.31 -4.01
N LEU A 35 -21.90 -30.43 -2.69
CA LEU A 35 -22.47 -31.54 -1.90
C LEU A 35 -24.00 -31.57 -1.91
N LEU A 36 -24.66 -30.41 -1.97
CA LEU A 36 -26.12 -30.32 -2.05
C LEU A 36 -26.68 -30.53 -3.47
N ALA A 37 -25.84 -30.37 -4.49
CA ALA A 37 -26.25 -30.39 -5.90
C ALA A 37 -26.01 -31.74 -6.60
N VAL A 38 -25.12 -32.60 -6.10
CA VAL A 38 -24.78 -33.90 -6.74
C VAL A 38 -26.00 -34.79 -7.03
N GLY A 39 -27.08 -34.67 -6.25
CA GLY A 39 -28.30 -35.46 -6.43
C GLY A 39 -29.42 -34.81 -7.25
N LYS A 40 -29.23 -33.60 -7.80
CA LYS A 40 -30.30 -32.82 -8.48
C LYS A 40 -30.00 -32.48 -9.94
N ILE A 41 -28.84 -32.86 -10.45
CA ILE A 41 -28.41 -32.46 -11.80
C ILE A 41 -28.71 -33.62 -12.76
N ASP A 42 -29.85 -33.55 -13.41
CA ASP A 42 -30.31 -34.57 -14.36
C ASP A 42 -29.90 -34.26 -15.82
N ASP A 43 -29.46 -33.03 -16.10
CA ASP A 43 -29.16 -32.53 -17.45
C ASP A 43 -27.79 -31.81 -17.53
N TRP A 44 -27.05 -32.09 -18.62
CA TRP A 44 -25.70 -31.57 -18.87
C TRP A 44 -25.68 -30.05 -18.99
N VAL A 45 -26.75 -29.44 -19.51
CA VAL A 45 -26.85 -27.97 -19.62
C VAL A 45 -26.91 -27.31 -18.25
N HIS A 46 -27.68 -27.88 -17.32
CA HIS A 46 -27.77 -27.40 -15.94
C HIS A 46 -26.46 -27.64 -15.18
N ALA A 47 -25.80 -28.78 -15.42
CA ALA A 47 -24.46 -29.06 -14.91
C ALA A 47 -23.43 -28.02 -15.35
N ALA A 48 -23.43 -27.64 -16.62
CA ALA A 48 -22.52 -26.65 -17.19
C ALA A 48 -22.76 -25.25 -16.60
N TRP A 49 -24.02 -24.83 -16.45
CA TRP A 49 -24.36 -23.55 -15.81
C TRP A 49 -24.00 -23.52 -14.33
N ALA A 50 -24.26 -24.60 -13.59
CA ALA A 50 -23.86 -24.72 -12.20
C ALA A 50 -22.33 -24.64 -12.06
N GLY A 51 -21.59 -25.44 -12.84
CA GLY A 51 -20.13 -25.40 -12.86
C GLY A 51 -19.59 -24.00 -13.22
N GLY A 52 -20.15 -23.36 -14.24
CA GLY A 52 -19.79 -22.00 -14.65
C GLY A 52 -20.02 -20.96 -13.55
N GLY A 53 -21.19 -20.98 -12.90
CA GLY A 53 -21.51 -20.09 -11.78
C GLY A 53 -20.55 -20.27 -10.60
N LEU A 54 -20.22 -21.52 -10.26
CA LEU A 54 -19.26 -21.83 -9.21
C LEU A 54 -17.85 -21.32 -9.55
N VAL A 55 -17.38 -21.52 -10.78
CA VAL A 55 -16.07 -21.02 -11.23
C VAL A 55 -16.02 -19.49 -11.16
N VAL A 56 -17.06 -18.79 -11.61
CA VAL A 56 -17.14 -17.33 -11.51
C VAL A 56 -17.07 -16.87 -10.05
N ALA A 57 -17.79 -17.54 -9.15
CA ALA A 57 -17.76 -17.21 -7.73
C ALA A 57 -16.37 -17.43 -7.11
N LEU A 58 -15.71 -18.55 -7.43
CA LEU A 58 -14.36 -18.84 -6.96
C LEU A 58 -13.32 -17.86 -7.51
N LEU A 59 -13.44 -17.44 -8.76
CA LEU A 59 -12.59 -16.38 -9.34
C LEU A 59 -12.79 -15.05 -8.61
N GLY A 60 -14.03 -14.71 -8.25
CA GLY A 60 -14.33 -13.57 -7.39
C GLY A 60 -13.58 -13.65 -6.06
N VAL A 61 -13.66 -14.77 -5.35
CA VAL A 61 -12.95 -14.98 -4.07
C VAL A 61 -11.44 -14.90 -4.25
N ALA A 62 -10.87 -15.60 -5.23
CA ALA A 62 -9.44 -15.59 -5.52
C ALA A 62 -8.93 -14.17 -5.82
N TRP A 63 -9.71 -13.39 -6.57
CA TRP A 63 -9.40 -12.00 -6.87
C TRP A 63 -9.38 -11.12 -5.60
N ALA A 64 -10.35 -11.28 -4.70
CA ALA A 64 -10.36 -10.56 -3.42
C ALA A 64 -9.15 -10.91 -2.55
N VAL A 65 -8.80 -12.20 -2.47
CA VAL A 65 -7.63 -12.68 -1.73
C VAL A 65 -6.35 -12.08 -2.29
N TRP A 66 -6.18 -12.09 -3.62
CA TRP A 66 -5.00 -11.54 -4.29
C TRP A 66 -4.81 -10.05 -3.98
N GLN A 67 -5.86 -9.26 -4.18
CA GLN A 67 -5.82 -7.80 -3.96
C GLN A 67 -5.60 -7.44 -2.49
N THR A 68 -6.16 -8.21 -1.56
CA THR A 68 -5.95 -8.00 -0.12
C THR A 68 -4.52 -8.37 0.30
N SER A 69 -3.92 -9.37 -0.34
CA SER A 69 -2.54 -9.80 -0.07
C SER A 69 -1.51 -8.75 -0.48
N GLU A 70 -1.73 -8.01 -1.57
CA GLU A 70 -0.85 -6.92 -2.00
C GLU A 70 -0.78 -5.74 -1.01
N VAL A 71 -1.80 -5.58 -0.15
CA VAL A 71 -1.82 -4.58 0.93
C VAL A 71 -0.92 -5.00 2.08
N LEU A 72 -0.73 -6.31 2.29
CA LEU A 72 0.10 -6.85 3.38
C LEU A 72 1.60 -6.76 3.08
N VAL A 73 2.00 -6.59 1.82
CA VAL A 73 3.41 -6.40 1.43
C VAL A 73 3.80 -4.93 1.64
N PRO A 74 4.65 -4.62 2.64
CA PRO A 74 4.98 -3.24 2.95
C PRO A 74 5.80 -2.62 1.81
N PRO A 75 5.38 -1.47 1.25
CA PRO A 75 6.23 -0.74 0.33
C PRO A 75 7.44 -0.19 1.09
N LEU A 76 8.64 -0.49 0.61
CA LEU A 76 9.86 0.12 1.12
C LEU A 76 9.76 1.64 0.92
N THR A 77 9.71 2.40 2.01
CA THR A 77 9.57 3.87 1.96
C THR A 77 10.95 4.48 2.16
N THR A 78 11.61 4.81 1.05
CA THR A 78 12.89 5.52 1.03
C THR A 78 12.64 7.01 0.74
N PRO A 79 13.63 7.89 1.01
CA PRO A 79 13.52 9.31 0.64
C PRO A 79 13.19 9.54 -0.84
N ASP A 80 13.65 8.67 -1.74
CA ASP A 80 13.30 8.74 -3.18
C ASP A 80 11.79 8.61 -3.45
N VAL A 81 11.05 7.92 -2.59
CA VAL A 81 9.60 7.78 -2.76
C VAL A 81 8.90 9.14 -2.66
N LEU A 82 9.48 10.10 -1.94
CA LEU A 82 8.95 11.46 -1.78
C LEU A 82 8.93 12.24 -3.10
N THR A 83 9.76 11.87 -4.08
CA THR A 83 9.76 12.50 -5.40
C THR A 83 8.86 11.79 -6.41
N SER A 84 8.37 10.59 -6.06
CA SER A 84 7.57 9.74 -6.94
C SER A 84 6.20 10.36 -7.30
N PRO A 85 5.64 10.03 -8.49
CA PRO A 85 4.33 10.55 -8.90
C PRO A 85 3.19 10.10 -7.98
N ALA A 86 3.34 8.98 -7.26
CA ALA A 86 2.34 8.47 -6.33
C ALA A 86 2.09 9.41 -5.12
N LEU A 87 3.06 10.27 -4.80
CA LEU A 87 2.96 11.25 -3.72
C LEU A 87 2.77 12.68 -4.23
N ARG A 88 2.48 12.87 -5.52
CA ARG A 88 2.34 14.21 -6.12
C ARG A 88 1.30 15.06 -5.39
N GLU A 89 0.11 14.51 -5.13
CA GLU A 89 -0.95 15.24 -4.41
C GLU A 89 -0.53 15.62 -2.98
N LEU A 90 0.17 14.73 -2.29
CA LEU A 90 0.67 14.99 -0.94
C LEU A 90 1.75 16.08 -0.96
N ARG A 91 2.64 16.06 -1.96
CA ARG A 91 3.66 17.09 -2.17
C ARG A 91 3.03 18.44 -2.49
N GLU A 92 2.04 18.49 -3.38
CA GLU A 92 1.30 19.72 -3.68
C GLU A 92 0.66 20.35 -2.42
N GLN A 93 0.18 19.53 -1.49
CA GLN A 93 -0.33 20.02 -0.20
C GLN A 93 0.76 20.61 0.70
N PHE A 94 1.95 19.97 0.75
CA PHE A 94 3.08 20.50 1.50
C PHE A 94 3.61 21.80 0.89
N ASP A 95 3.73 21.85 -0.43
CA ASP A 95 4.23 23.00 -1.19
C ASP A 95 3.28 24.21 -1.11
N ALA A 96 1.97 23.97 -0.93
CA ALA A 96 1.00 25.04 -0.76
C ALA A 96 1.18 25.82 0.55
N ALA A 97 1.70 25.19 1.60
CA ALA A 97 1.80 25.81 2.92
C ALA A 97 2.98 25.27 3.76
N PRO A 98 4.24 25.36 3.28
CA PRO A 98 5.38 24.67 3.86
C PRO A 98 5.69 25.11 5.30
N GLY A 99 5.42 26.36 5.64
CA GLY A 99 5.62 26.89 6.99
C GLY A 99 4.82 26.17 8.09
N TYR A 100 3.67 25.58 7.76
CA TYR A 100 2.89 24.80 8.72
C TYR A 100 3.47 23.41 8.98
N TYR A 101 4.26 22.88 8.05
CA TYR A 101 4.80 21.52 8.12
C TYR A 101 6.28 21.49 8.53
N PHE A 102 7.07 22.44 8.04
CA PHE A 102 8.52 22.48 8.22
C PHE A 102 9.00 23.68 9.07
N GLY A 103 8.10 24.61 9.41
CA GLY A 103 8.46 25.83 10.12
C GLY A 103 9.43 26.69 9.32
N ALA A 104 10.45 27.23 9.98
CA ALA A 104 11.50 28.03 9.34
C ALA A 104 12.70 27.20 8.81
N LEU A 105 12.61 25.87 8.88
CA LEU A 105 13.75 24.98 8.60
C LEU A 105 13.87 24.57 7.13
N ALA A 106 12.77 24.64 6.37
CA ALA A 106 12.75 24.33 4.95
C ALA A 106 11.55 24.99 4.26
N THR A 107 11.71 25.35 2.99
CA THR A 107 10.63 25.88 2.15
C THR A 107 9.92 24.80 1.33
N ASP A 108 10.54 23.63 1.18
CA ASP A 108 10.00 22.49 0.45
C ASP A 108 10.69 21.18 0.91
N VAL A 109 10.25 20.04 0.35
CA VAL A 109 10.80 18.72 0.65
C VAL A 109 12.24 18.56 0.12
N GLU A 110 12.60 19.21 -0.98
CA GLU A 110 13.95 19.12 -1.55
C GLU A 110 14.98 19.81 -0.65
N ASP A 111 14.62 20.92 -0.02
CA ASP A 111 15.46 21.66 0.92
C ASP A 111 15.76 20.84 2.19
N LEU A 112 14.79 20.03 2.64
CA LEU A 112 14.98 19.03 3.71
C LEU A 112 15.99 17.93 3.33
N LEU A 113 16.03 17.54 2.05
CA LEU A 113 16.92 16.49 1.53
C LEU A 113 18.29 17.02 1.11
N ARG A 114 18.40 18.30 0.78
CA ARG A 114 19.62 18.97 0.30
C ARG A 114 20.84 18.69 1.16
N HIS A 115 20.71 18.80 2.49
CA HIS A 115 21.85 18.57 3.40
C HIS A 115 22.32 17.11 3.43
N ARG A 116 21.45 16.14 3.15
CA ARG A 116 21.81 14.73 3.01
C ARG A 116 22.56 14.49 1.69
N HIS A 117 22.08 15.05 0.59
CA HIS A 117 22.80 15.02 -0.70
C HIS A 117 24.20 15.64 -0.58
N LEU A 118 24.31 16.81 0.06
CA LEU A 118 25.61 17.46 0.32
C LEU A 118 26.51 16.60 1.21
N ALA A 119 25.99 15.99 2.28
CA ALA A 119 26.78 15.12 3.14
C ALA A 119 27.30 13.87 2.40
N MET A 120 26.48 13.27 1.52
CA MET A 120 26.88 12.14 0.68
C MET A 120 27.98 12.55 -0.31
N GLU A 121 27.80 13.68 -0.99
CA GLU A 121 28.77 14.21 -1.94
C GLU A 121 30.12 14.53 -1.28
N ILE A 122 30.09 15.21 -0.13
CA ILE A 122 31.29 15.52 0.65
C ILE A 122 31.98 14.22 1.10
N SER A 123 31.22 13.25 1.59
CA SER A 123 31.77 11.95 2.03
C SER A 123 32.44 11.20 0.88
N ARG A 124 31.84 11.24 -0.32
CA ARG A 124 32.42 10.66 -1.53
C ARG A 124 33.74 11.34 -1.91
N ARG A 125 33.77 12.69 -1.90
CA ARG A 125 34.99 13.47 -2.21
C ARG A 125 36.09 13.30 -1.18
N LEU A 126 35.75 13.05 0.07
CA LEU A 126 36.71 12.85 1.17
C LEU A 126 37.65 11.65 0.92
N ALA A 127 37.19 10.64 0.17
CA ALA A 127 37.99 9.47 -0.18
C ALA A 127 39.16 9.79 -1.11
N THR A 128 39.07 10.84 -1.93
CA THR A 128 40.06 11.23 -2.93
C THR A 128 40.73 12.59 -2.63
N ALA A 129 40.37 13.23 -1.53
CA ALA A 129 40.81 14.58 -1.20
C ALA A 129 42.25 14.63 -0.68
N GLY A 130 43.01 15.64 -1.11
CA GLY A 130 44.32 15.95 -0.55
C GLY A 130 44.25 16.50 0.88
N PRO A 131 45.37 16.51 1.64
CA PRO A 131 45.38 16.85 3.07
C PRO A 131 44.87 18.26 3.38
N ALA A 132 45.11 19.25 2.49
CA ALA A 132 44.61 20.61 2.66
C ALA A 132 43.09 20.73 2.43
N GLU A 133 42.55 20.02 1.43
CA GLU A 133 41.12 20.02 1.10
C GLU A 133 40.31 19.24 2.15
N ARG A 134 40.90 18.17 2.70
CA ARG A 134 40.29 17.28 3.68
C ARG A 134 39.77 18.02 4.92
N VAL A 135 40.55 18.96 5.47
CA VAL A 135 40.15 19.74 6.66
C VAL A 135 38.94 20.64 6.37
N ALA A 136 38.80 21.16 5.14
CA ALA A 136 37.64 21.94 4.73
C ALA A 136 36.41 21.04 4.53
N LEU A 137 36.58 19.89 3.88
CA LEU A 137 35.51 18.91 3.67
C LEU A 137 34.99 18.32 4.99
N GLU A 138 35.86 18.01 5.95
CA GLU A 138 35.47 17.51 7.28
C GLU A 138 34.63 18.54 8.05
N ARG A 139 35.01 19.83 8.00
CA ARG A 139 34.20 20.93 8.57
C ARG A 139 32.85 21.08 7.87
N GLY A 140 32.83 20.97 6.56
CA GLY A 140 31.60 20.96 5.76
C GLY A 140 30.68 19.80 6.14
N LEU A 141 31.23 18.60 6.25
CA LEU A 141 30.52 17.39 6.65
C LEU A 141 29.94 17.49 8.06
N ALA A 142 30.70 18.02 9.02
CA ALA A 142 30.22 18.25 10.38
C ALA A 142 29.05 19.23 10.42
N THR A 143 29.08 20.26 9.57
CA THR A 143 27.97 21.22 9.44
C THR A 143 26.74 20.58 8.80
N ALA A 144 26.93 19.86 7.69
CA ALA A 144 25.86 19.11 7.05
C ALA A 144 25.20 18.12 8.01
N ARG A 145 25.98 17.36 8.79
CA ARG A 145 25.47 16.43 9.83
C ARG A 145 24.65 17.12 10.91
N ARG A 146 25.07 18.30 11.38
CA ARG A 146 24.28 19.09 12.34
C ARG A 146 22.94 19.53 11.76
N ASN A 147 22.92 19.96 10.50
CA ASN A 147 21.66 20.34 9.83
C ASN A 147 20.76 19.12 9.56
N ILE A 148 21.36 17.97 9.20
CA ILE A 148 20.64 16.69 9.10
C ILE A 148 19.97 16.36 10.43
N ALA A 149 20.69 16.42 11.55
CA ALA A 149 20.14 16.12 12.87
C ALA A 149 18.95 17.03 13.23
N ARG A 150 18.97 18.31 12.80
CA ARG A 150 17.87 19.26 13.00
C ARG A 150 16.64 18.94 12.14
N THR A 151 16.85 18.46 10.92
CA THR A 151 15.78 18.16 9.95
C THR A 151 15.28 16.71 10.03
N ASP A 152 16.00 15.82 10.72
CA ASP A 152 15.68 14.40 10.83
C ASP A 152 14.30 14.09 11.42
N PRO A 153 13.82 14.78 12.48
CA PRO A 153 12.47 14.55 12.99
C PRO A 153 11.38 14.82 11.94
N TYR A 154 11.54 15.88 11.15
CA TYR A 154 10.62 16.25 10.08
C TYR A 154 10.63 15.21 8.95
N LEU A 155 11.82 14.74 8.55
CA LEU A 155 11.92 13.70 7.54
C LEU A 155 11.29 12.37 8.01
N ARG A 156 11.53 11.96 9.27
CA ARG A 156 10.88 10.74 9.81
C ARG A 156 9.37 10.87 9.83
N TRP A 157 8.85 12.03 10.24
CA TRP A 157 7.43 12.30 10.22
C TRP A 157 6.87 12.31 8.77
N LEU A 158 7.59 12.91 7.83
CA LEU A 158 7.23 12.94 6.42
C LEU A 158 7.19 11.52 5.83
N LEU A 159 8.19 10.69 6.12
CA LEU A 159 8.25 9.30 5.67
C LEU A 159 7.12 8.46 6.29
N ALA A 160 6.79 8.67 7.56
CA ALA A 160 5.65 8.01 8.21
C ALA A 160 4.32 8.43 7.55
N THR A 161 4.17 9.72 7.24
CA THR A 161 2.98 10.27 6.58
C THR A 161 2.86 9.78 5.14
N ALA A 162 3.96 9.75 4.40
CA ALA A 162 4.06 9.19 3.05
C ALA A 162 3.69 7.70 3.04
N HIS A 163 4.21 6.93 4.01
CA HIS A 163 3.86 5.52 4.16
C HIS A 163 2.35 5.34 4.42
N ALA A 164 1.79 6.10 5.35
CA ALA A 164 0.35 6.07 5.63
C ALA A 164 -0.50 6.46 4.41
N TRP A 165 -0.07 7.46 3.64
CA TRP A 165 -0.74 7.87 2.41
C TRP A 165 -0.73 6.76 1.36
N LEU A 166 0.42 6.12 1.12
CA LEU A 166 0.54 5.01 0.19
C LEU A 166 -0.34 3.82 0.59
N VAL A 167 -0.38 3.48 1.88
CA VAL A 167 -1.26 2.43 2.40
C VAL A 167 -2.73 2.79 2.19
N ARG A 168 -3.12 4.05 2.46
CA ARG A 168 -4.48 4.54 2.23
C ARG A 168 -4.87 4.48 0.76
N GLU A 169 -3.97 4.83 -0.15
CA GLU A 169 -4.24 4.77 -1.59
C GLU A 169 -4.41 3.33 -2.08
N LYS A 170 -3.50 2.44 -1.66
CA LYS A 170 -3.63 1.01 -1.92
C LYS A 170 -4.95 0.45 -1.40
N LEU A 171 -5.37 0.84 -0.20
CA LEU A 171 -6.66 0.43 0.36
C LEU A 171 -7.85 0.98 -0.41
N ARG A 172 -7.81 2.23 -0.89
CA ARG A 172 -8.89 2.79 -1.71
C ARG A 172 -9.08 1.97 -2.99
N THR A 173 -7.98 1.62 -3.65
CA THR A 173 -7.99 0.76 -4.84
C THR A 173 -8.46 -0.65 -4.50
N ALA A 174 -7.94 -1.25 -3.42
CA ALA A 174 -8.36 -2.56 -2.94
C ALA A 174 -9.87 -2.62 -2.67
N ARG A 175 -10.45 -1.61 -2.00
CA ARG A 175 -11.90 -1.54 -1.74
C ARG A 175 -12.75 -1.60 -3.01
N ARG A 176 -12.32 -0.93 -4.10
CA ARG A 176 -13.01 -1.00 -5.40
C ARG A 176 -12.96 -2.42 -5.96
N HIS A 177 -11.80 -3.06 -5.88
CA HIS A 177 -11.65 -4.45 -6.32
C HIS A 177 -12.40 -5.45 -5.44
N THR A 178 -12.48 -5.23 -4.12
CA THR A 178 -13.29 -6.05 -3.22
C THR A 178 -14.78 -5.94 -3.57
N LEU A 179 -15.26 -4.73 -3.91
CA LEU A 179 -16.64 -4.54 -4.37
C LEU A 179 -16.90 -5.28 -5.69
N ALA A 180 -16.00 -5.15 -6.66
CA ALA A 180 -16.10 -5.89 -7.93
C ALA A 180 -16.06 -7.41 -7.73
N SER A 181 -15.19 -7.89 -6.83
CA SER A 181 -15.12 -9.30 -6.43
C SER A 181 -16.42 -9.76 -5.79
N ALA A 182 -17.00 -8.99 -4.87
CA ALA A 182 -18.28 -9.33 -4.23
C ALA A 182 -19.40 -9.46 -5.28
N LEU A 183 -19.44 -8.57 -6.27
CA LEU A 183 -20.40 -8.67 -7.38
C LEU A 183 -20.21 -9.96 -8.20
N LEU A 184 -18.96 -10.36 -8.48
CA LEU A 184 -18.67 -11.63 -9.16
C LEU A 184 -19.14 -12.83 -8.33
N VAL A 185 -18.87 -12.82 -7.03
CA VAL A 185 -19.31 -13.88 -6.11
C VAL A 185 -20.83 -14.00 -6.09
N ILE A 186 -21.54 -12.88 -5.92
CA ILE A 186 -23.01 -12.85 -5.92
C ILE A 186 -23.55 -13.36 -7.25
N THR A 187 -23.02 -12.88 -8.37
CA THR A 187 -23.48 -13.29 -9.71
C THR A 187 -23.26 -14.78 -9.93
N GLY A 188 -22.07 -15.29 -9.60
CA GLY A 188 -21.76 -16.72 -9.71
C GLY A 188 -22.64 -17.59 -8.81
N ALA A 189 -22.89 -17.16 -7.57
CA ALA A 189 -23.77 -17.85 -6.64
C ALA A 189 -25.23 -17.88 -7.13
N VAL A 190 -25.74 -16.77 -7.66
CA VAL A 190 -27.10 -16.70 -8.24
C VAL A 190 -27.23 -17.64 -9.44
N VAL A 191 -26.23 -17.68 -10.33
CA VAL A 191 -26.21 -18.61 -11.47
C VAL A 191 -26.18 -20.06 -10.99
N PHE A 192 -25.33 -20.37 -10.01
CA PHE A 192 -25.23 -21.73 -9.43
C PHE A 192 -26.56 -22.17 -8.81
N LEU A 193 -27.15 -21.33 -7.95
CA LEU A 193 -28.42 -21.63 -7.29
C LEU A 193 -29.57 -21.73 -8.30
N GLY A 194 -29.63 -20.83 -9.28
CA GLY A 194 -30.66 -20.87 -10.32
C GLY A 194 -30.59 -22.14 -11.18
N ALA A 195 -29.38 -22.64 -11.44
CA ALA A 195 -29.16 -23.88 -12.19
C ALA A 195 -29.43 -25.16 -11.36
N THR A 196 -29.39 -25.09 -10.03
CA THR A 196 -29.53 -26.25 -9.11
C THR A 196 -30.85 -26.28 -8.33
N ALA A 197 -31.68 -25.23 -8.45
CA ALA A 197 -32.98 -25.12 -7.78
C ALA A 197 -34.15 -25.75 -8.57
N ARG A 198 -33.91 -26.20 -9.80
CA ARG A 198 -34.87 -26.95 -10.63
C ARG A 198 -34.51 -28.42 -10.61
#